data_AF-A0A7Z0QAW5-F1
#
_entry.id   AF-A0A7Z0QAW5-F1
#
_cell.length_a   1.000
_cell.length_b   1.000
_cell.length_c   1.000
_cell.angle_alpha   90.00
_cell.angle_beta   90.00
_cell.angle_gamma   90.00
#
_symmetry.space_group_name_H-M   'P 1'
#
loop_
_entity.id
_entity.type
_entity.pdbx_description
1 polymer ?
#
loop_
_entity_poly.entity_id
_entity_poly.type
_entity_poly.pdbx_seq_one_letter_code
_entity_poly.pdbx_strand_id
1 'polypeptide(L)'
;MLKATDEEIEAVREYFEWQAPDLEVTFMQKVYSETVLNARHDVWDIHTNKDRWWVITGGTNLYSQEQFPSMDLALTFHIGLILRIPRTEEQQRSDLRILPFGPVFEKMEEAETAVTQAQSLTDYQAIGVRCRETLLELIGVAQDATVWTEEPPQRANFRAWVEIICNQLLPGDSNKERRGALKGALESAWTFSNWLTHSKSATWIDAEMAHSLVQHANGMAIQLIVRGLRGVPEQCPKCNSPRLEPEQGENSAAPGVLWERPRCSDCGWVGRPVPILDVGDGQPIITREGAESNECVVATVPLRTILKPGDPPIEPLKKTEAGPPEPFVYFAYGSNMCTARLRKGVPSCNPLGIATLPDHELRFHKRGSDESAKCNAFARGNSAGVIGVLYSFDPAERAKLDEAEGVGGGYEHAMVTVINEKGRRRKVLTYLATADYIDDSLKPYGWYKDAILAGGTEYGLPEEYVAEFIQSVETIDDPNATRD
;
A
#
# COMPACT_ATOMS: atom_id res chain seq x y z
N MET A 1 36.17 -3.49 -5.94
CA MET A 1 36.52 -2.37 -5.04
C MET A 1 36.20 -1.08 -5.78
N LEU A 2 35.44 -0.18 -5.16
CA LEU A 2 35.05 1.09 -5.77
C LEU A 2 36.07 2.16 -5.39
N LYS A 3 36.41 3.03 -6.35
CA LYS A 3 37.21 4.23 -6.08
C LYS A 3 36.32 5.26 -5.39
N ALA A 4 36.85 5.91 -4.36
CA ALA A 4 36.23 7.05 -3.70
C ALA A 4 37.18 8.25 -3.80
N THR A 5 36.60 9.45 -3.81
CA THR A 5 37.33 10.73 -3.78
C THR A 5 37.78 11.06 -2.35
N ASP A 6 38.82 11.90 -2.22
CA ASP A 6 39.31 12.32 -0.90
C ASP A 6 38.23 13.09 -0.10
N GLU A 7 37.36 13.85 -0.79
CA GLU A 7 36.21 14.54 -0.18
C GLU A 7 35.17 13.55 0.37
N GLU A 8 34.84 12.48 -0.36
CA GLU A 8 33.91 11.44 0.11
C GLU A 8 34.48 10.69 1.33
N ILE A 9 35.79 10.41 1.33
CA ILE A 9 36.47 9.75 2.46
C ILE A 9 36.39 10.64 3.70
N GLU A 10 36.70 11.93 3.57
CA GLU A 10 36.72 12.84 4.72
C GLU A 10 35.32 13.05 5.30
N ALA A 11 34.30 13.23 4.45
CA ALA A 11 32.92 13.40 4.91
C ALA A 11 32.40 12.19 5.72
N VAL A 12 32.76 10.97 5.32
CA VAL A 12 32.37 9.75 6.04
C VAL A 12 33.17 9.61 7.34
N ARG A 13 34.45 9.98 7.34
CA ARG A 13 35.30 9.99 8.55
C ARG A 13 34.76 10.97 9.60
N GLU A 14 34.51 12.21 9.21
CA GLU A 14 33.97 13.24 10.10
C GLU A 14 32.64 12.80 10.72
N TYR A 15 31.75 12.23 9.90
CA TYR A 15 30.47 11.70 10.40
C TYR A 15 30.68 10.55 11.40
N PHE A 16 31.56 9.60 11.10
CA PHE A 16 31.82 8.46 11.96
C PHE A 16 32.41 8.89 13.32
N GLU A 17 33.42 9.75 13.29
CA GLU A 17 34.08 10.28 14.49
C GLU A 17 33.12 11.15 15.33
N TRP A 18 32.18 11.85 14.69
CA TRP A 18 31.14 12.60 15.39
C TRP A 18 30.15 11.68 16.13
N GLN A 19 29.76 10.57 15.52
CA GLN A 19 28.79 9.65 16.11
C GLN A 19 29.40 8.65 17.11
N ALA A 20 30.66 8.27 16.91
CA ALA A 20 31.39 7.35 17.75
C ALA A 20 32.73 7.95 18.21
N PRO A 21 32.71 9.00 19.06
CA PRO A 21 33.91 9.73 19.46
C PRO A 21 34.90 8.92 20.29
N ASP A 22 34.51 7.75 20.78
CA ASP A 22 35.35 6.82 21.54
C ASP A 22 36.04 5.74 20.67
N LEU A 23 35.85 5.78 19.35
CA LEU A 23 36.40 4.85 18.39
C LEU A 23 37.35 5.55 17.41
N GLU A 24 38.49 4.93 17.11
CA GLU A 24 39.48 5.47 16.17
C GLU A 24 39.48 4.64 14.88
N VAL A 25 39.31 5.31 13.73
CA VAL A 25 39.25 4.66 12.42
C VAL A 25 40.64 4.27 11.95
N THR A 26 40.93 2.96 11.94
CA THR A 26 42.19 2.40 11.44
C THR A 26 42.17 2.12 9.93
N PHE A 27 41.00 1.82 9.38
CA PHE A 27 40.82 1.50 7.97
C PHE A 27 39.39 1.85 7.54
N MET A 28 39.24 2.35 6.31
CA MET A 28 37.94 2.65 5.73
C MET A 28 37.98 2.42 4.22
N GLN A 29 36.95 1.77 3.69
CA GLN A 29 36.84 1.51 2.26
C GLN A 29 35.39 1.49 1.77
N LYS A 30 35.13 2.15 0.64
CA LYS A 30 33.87 2.04 -0.10
C LYS A 30 33.78 0.67 -0.79
N VAL A 31 32.87 -0.18 -0.33
CA VAL A 31 32.73 -1.56 -0.80
C VAL A 31 31.63 -1.74 -1.83
N TYR A 32 30.56 -0.95 -1.74
CA TYR A 32 29.37 -1.09 -2.58
C TYR A 32 28.66 0.26 -2.78
N SER A 33 27.85 0.35 -3.83
CA SER A 33 27.13 1.57 -4.21
C SER A 33 25.89 1.17 -4.99
N GLU A 34 24.71 1.59 -4.53
CA GLU A 34 23.42 1.29 -5.15
C GLU A 34 22.51 2.51 -5.15
N THR A 35 21.75 2.71 -6.23
CA THR A 35 20.80 3.82 -6.35
C THR A 35 19.39 3.29 -6.22
N VAL A 36 18.63 3.79 -5.24
CA VAL A 36 17.24 3.39 -4.97
C VAL A 36 16.39 4.65 -4.86
N LEU A 37 15.27 4.71 -5.60
CA LEU A 37 14.27 5.80 -5.55
C LEU A 37 14.88 7.21 -5.62
N ASN A 38 15.83 7.42 -6.53
CA ASN A 38 16.58 8.67 -6.77
C ASN A 38 17.64 9.05 -5.72
N ALA A 39 17.94 8.20 -4.73
CA ALA A 39 19.03 8.39 -3.79
C ALA A 39 20.14 7.35 -4.00
N ARG A 40 21.39 7.81 -4.05
CA ARG A 40 22.57 6.95 -4.11
C ARG A 40 23.00 6.59 -2.69
N HIS A 41 23.13 5.30 -2.42
CA HIS A 41 23.57 4.75 -1.15
C HIS A 41 24.94 4.12 -1.34
N ASP A 42 25.96 4.70 -0.71
CA ASP A 42 27.31 4.17 -0.72
C ASP A 42 27.60 3.46 0.59
N VAL A 43 28.02 2.21 0.52
CA VAL A 43 28.37 1.39 1.69
C VAL A 43 29.87 1.42 1.90
N TRP A 44 30.27 1.77 3.12
CA TRP A 44 31.63 1.84 3.60
C TRP A 44 31.86 0.79 4.68
N ASP A 45 32.93 0.00 4.53
CA ASP A 45 33.47 -0.89 5.56
C ASP A 45 34.48 -0.10 6.38
N ILE A 46 34.20 0.09 7.67
CA ILE A 46 35.05 0.84 8.61
C ILE A 46 35.56 -0.10 9.69
N HIS A 47 36.88 -0.12 9.88
CA HIS A 47 37.52 -0.88 10.95
C HIS A 47 38.09 0.09 11.96
N THR A 48 37.74 -0.12 13.22
CA THR A 48 38.20 0.71 14.33
C THR A 48 39.26 -0.01 15.14
N ASN A 49 39.79 0.67 16.15
CA ASN A 49 40.63 0.09 17.18
C ASN A 49 39.94 -1.01 18.04
N LYS A 50 38.60 -1.13 18.01
CA LYS A 50 37.86 -2.11 18.82
C LYS A 50 37.06 -3.11 17.98
N ASP A 51 36.42 -2.64 16.91
CA ASP A 51 35.35 -3.36 16.22
C ASP A 51 35.18 -2.89 14.75
N ARG A 52 34.11 -3.36 14.09
CA ARG A 52 33.84 -3.11 12.67
C ARG A 52 32.42 -2.60 12.45
N TRP A 53 32.29 -1.69 11.50
CA TRP A 53 31.05 -0.96 11.22
C TRP A 53 30.79 -0.87 9.72
N TRP A 54 29.51 -0.80 9.36
CA TRP A 54 29.06 -0.29 8.08
C TRP A 54 28.66 1.17 8.24
N VAL A 55 29.11 2.03 7.33
CA VAL A 55 28.51 3.36 7.16
C VAL A 55 27.85 3.42 5.79
N ILE A 56 26.58 3.79 5.76
CA ILE A 56 25.80 3.84 4.52
C ILE A 56 25.34 5.28 4.32
N THR A 57 25.70 5.88 3.17
CA THR A 57 25.30 7.26 2.78
C THR A 57 23.93 7.29 2.10
N GLY A 58 23.41 8.49 1.78
CA GLY A 58 22.03 8.66 1.27
C GLY A 58 21.00 8.94 2.38
N GLY A 59 21.49 9.49 3.50
CA GLY A 59 20.84 9.53 4.80
C GLY A 59 21.78 8.93 5.85
N THR A 60 23.01 9.47 5.92
CA THR A 60 24.18 8.80 6.51
C THR A 60 23.89 8.23 7.89
N ASN A 61 24.12 6.92 8.05
CA ASN A 61 23.93 6.17 9.30
C ASN A 61 25.02 5.10 9.48
N LEU A 62 25.35 4.77 10.74
CA LEU A 62 26.28 3.70 11.11
C LEU A 62 25.57 2.44 11.62
N TYR A 63 26.11 1.27 11.28
CA TYR A 63 25.57 -0.03 11.67
C TYR A 63 26.69 -0.95 12.14
N SER A 64 26.58 -1.49 13.35
CA SER A 64 27.57 -2.43 13.88
C SER A 64 27.56 -3.73 13.06
N GLN A 65 28.72 -4.24 12.68
CA GLN A 65 28.81 -5.55 12.01
C GLN A 65 28.46 -6.71 12.94
N GLU A 66 28.42 -6.50 14.25
CA GLU A 66 27.92 -7.50 15.21
C GLU A 66 26.41 -7.70 15.06
N GLN A 67 25.65 -6.61 14.92
CA GLN A 67 24.20 -6.62 14.71
C GLN A 67 23.82 -6.87 13.25
N PHE A 68 24.62 -6.35 12.31
CA PHE A 68 24.43 -6.47 10.88
C PHE A 68 25.63 -7.18 10.23
N PRO A 69 25.72 -8.51 10.36
CA PRO A 69 26.88 -9.28 9.90
C PRO A 69 27.04 -9.30 8.38
N SER A 70 25.99 -8.98 7.62
CA SER A 70 26.04 -8.84 6.17
C SER A 70 25.74 -7.41 5.73
N MET A 71 26.49 -6.97 4.72
CA MET A 71 26.27 -5.70 4.04
C MET A 71 24.83 -5.60 3.50
N ASP A 72 24.33 -6.65 2.84
CA ASP A 72 23.00 -6.65 2.23
C ASP A 72 21.89 -6.45 3.28
N LEU A 73 22.07 -7.01 4.48
CA LEU A 73 21.13 -6.81 5.59
C LEU A 73 21.18 -5.36 6.10
N ALA A 74 22.39 -4.81 6.28
CA ALA A 74 22.57 -3.42 6.69
C ALA A 74 21.96 -2.45 5.67
N LEU A 75 22.18 -2.69 4.37
CA LEU A 75 21.67 -1.87 3.28
C LEU A 75 20.16 -1.97 3.15
N THR A 76 19.58 -3.17 3.21
CA THR A 76 18.12 -3.36 3.16
C THR A 76 17.44 -2.67 4.34
N PHE A 77 18.00 -2.81 5.54
CA PHE A 77 17.48 -2.13 6.72
C PHE A 77 17.62 -0.61 6.60
N HIS A 78 18.77 -0.11 6.15
CA HIS A 78 19.01 1.31 5.92
C HIS A 78 18.00 1.90 4.93
N ILE A 79 17.79 1.26 3.77
CA ILE A 79 16.80 1.72 2.78
C ILE A 79 15.40 1.76 3.41
N GLY A 80 15.00 0.69 4.11
CA GLY A 80 13.71 0.66 4.80
C GLY A 80 13.56 1.74 5.88
N LEU A 81 14.64 2.07 6.60
CA LEU A 81 14.71 3.13 7.59
C LEU A 81 14.60 4.52 6.92
N ILE A 82 15.38 4.78 5.87
CA ILE A 82 15.34 6.06 5.13
C ILE A 82 13.99 6.31 4.47
N LEU A 83 13.28 5.26 4.03
CA LEU A 83 11.92 5.39 3.53
C LEU A 83 10.89 5.78 4.61
N ARG A 84 11.19 5.53 5.89
CA ARG A 84 10.29 5.77 7.03
C ARG A 84 10.65 7.00 7.84
N ILE A 85 11.93 7.38 7.85
CA ILE A 85 12.36 8.65 8.44
C ILE A 85 11.66 9.74 7.61
N PRO A 86 10.91 10.65 8.26
CA PRO A 86 10.33 11.76 7.53
C PRO A 86 11.51 12.47 6.88
N ARG A 87 11.45 12.52 5.55
CA ARG A 87 12.37 13.28 4.70
C ARG A 87 12.78 14.53 5.46
N THR A 88 14.09 14.69 5.72
CA THR A 88 14.62 15.81 6.52
C THR A 88 14.05 17.13 6.01
N GLU A 89 14.05 18.19 6.81
CA GLU A 89 13.56 19.51 6.37
C GLU A 89 14.03 19.85 4.96
N GLU A 90 15.29 19.59 4.57
CA GLU A 90 15.80 19.81 3.20
C GLU A 90 15.08 19.03 2.08
N GLN A 91 14.56 17.83 2.33
CA GLN A 91 13.72 17.08 1.38
C GLN A 91 12.23 17.43 1.51
N GLN A 92 11.70 17.77 2.70
CA GLN A 92 10.39 18.43 2.80
C GLN A 92 10.39 19.76 2.03
N ARG A 93 11.52 20.49 2.00
CA ARG A 93 11.71 21.68 1.18
C ARG A 93 11.60 21.41 -0.32
N SER A 94 11.77 20.18 -0.81
CA SER A 94 11.47 19.81 -2.21
C SER A 94 9.99 19.50 -2.43
N ASP A 95 9.35 18.88 -1.45
CA ASP A 95 7.92 18.53 -1.48
C ASP A 95 7.03 19.78 -1.36
N LEU A 96 7.45 20.77 -0.55
CA LEU A 96 6.85 22.11 -0.50
C LEU A 96 6.83 22.81 -1.87
N ARG A 97 7.73 22.45 -2.80
CA ARG A 97 7.88 23.15 -4.09
C ARG A 97 6.76 22.90 -5.08
N ILE A 98 5.99 21.84 -4.85
CA ILE A 98 4.98 21.33 -5.76
C ILE A 98 3.60 21.28 -5.11
N LEU A 99 3.42 21.85 -3.91
CA LEU A 99 2.16 21.80 -3.15
C LEU A 99 0.90 22.25 -3.91
N PRO A 100 0.93 23.31 -4.76
CA PRO A 100 -0.24 23.65 -5.57
C PRO A 100 -0.69 22.51 -6.49
N PHE A 101 0.23 21.60 -6.83
CA PHE A 101 0.00 20.42 -7.66
C PHE A 101 -0.29 19.16 -6.85
N GLY A 102 -0.46 19.24 -5.52
CA GLY A 102 -0.87 18.12 -4.67
C GLY A 102 -2.03 17.30 -5.26
N PRO A 103 -3.15 17.94 -5.64
CA PRO A 103 -4.28 17.26 -6.28
C PRO A 103 -3.92 16.54 -7.60
N VAL A 104 -2.92 17.04 -8.33
CA VAL A 104 -2.42 16.38 -9.56
C VAL A 104 -1.69 15.10 -9.22
N PHE A 105 -0.85 15.10 -8.17
CA PHE A 105 -0.16 13.91 -7.70
C PHE A 105 -1.11 12.86 -7.13
N GLU A 106 -2.11 13.28 -6.34
CA GLU A 106 -3.17 12.40 -5.84
C GLU A 106 -3.89 11.69 -7.01
N LYS A 107 -4.32 12.45 -8.02
CA LYS A 107 -4.94 11.87 -9.22
C LYS A 107 -3.99 10.96 -10.02
N MET A 108 -2.68 11.23 -10.02
CA MET A 108 -1.70 10.35 -10.65
C MET A 108 -1.60 9.02 -9.90
N GLU A 109 -1.54 9.05 -8.57
CA GLU A 109 -1.49 7.86 -7.71
C GLU A 109 -2.79 7.04 -7.77
N GLU A 110 -3.94 7.70 -7.82
CA GLU A 110 -5.22 7.04 -8.05
C GLU A 110 -5.28 6.32 -9.40
N ALA A 111 -4.75 6.95 -10.46
CA ALA A 111 -4.66 6.33 -11.78
C ALA A 111 -3.70 5.13 -11.77
N GLU A 112 -2.57 5.22 -11.07
CA GLU A 112 -1.62 4.11 -10.88
C GLU A 112 -2.28 2.92 -10.16
N THR A 113 -2.96 3.20 -9.04
CA THR A 113 -3.71 2.20 -8.29
C THR A 113 -4.76 1.52 -9.17
N ALA A 114 -5.49 2.30 -9.97
CA ALA A 114 -6.47 1.76 -10.91
C ALA A 114 -5.83 0.85 -11.98
N VAL A 115 -4.66 1.21 -12.51
CA VAL A 115 -3.89 0.37 -13.46
C VAL A 115 -3.53 -0.98 -12.83
N THR A 116 -3.09 -0.99 -11.57
CA THR A 116 -2.72 -2.25 -10.89
C THR A 116 -3.90 -3.19 -10.63
N GLN A 117 -5.12 -2.65 -10.55
CA GLN A 117 -6.34 -3.40 -10.23
C GLN A 117 -7.18 -3.75 -11.46
N ALA A 118 -6.88 -3.17 -12.62
CA ALA A 118 -7.69 -3.33 -13.83
C ALA A 118 -7.60 -4.75 -14.42
N GLN A 119 -8.78 -5.34 -14.69
CA GLN A 119 -8.88 -6.70 -15.25
C GLN A 119 -9.76 -6.78 -16.51
N SER A 120 -10.49 -5.71 -16.83
CA SER A 120 -11.46 -5.67 -17.92
C SER A 120 -11.29 -4.46 -18.84
N LEU A 121 -11.90 -4.53 -20.03
CA LEU A 121 -11.93 -3.43 -20.99
C LEU A 121 -12.53 -2.14 -20.40
N THR A 122 -13.57 -2.28 -19.58
CA THR A 122 -14.22 -1.15 -18.91
C THR A 122 -13.28 -0.47 -17.92
N ASP A 123 -12.44 -1.25 -17.23
CA ASP A 123 -11.42 -0.70 -16.33
C ASP A 123 -10.35 0.09 -17.11
N TYR A 124 -9.90 -0.44 -18.26
CA TYR A 124 -8.94 0.27 -19.11
C TYR A 124 -9.50 1.59 -19.65
N GLN A 125 -10.78 1.61 -20.06
CA GLN A 125 -11.47 2.84 -20.46
C GLN A 125 -11.57 3.85 -19.30
N ALA A 126 -11.87 3.37 -18.09
CA ALA A 126 -11.94 4.20 -16.89
C ALA A 126 -10.57 4.82 -16.53
N ILE A 127 -9.48 4.09 -16.74
CA ILE A 127 -8.11 4.62 -16.61
C ILE A 127 -7.88 5.75 -17.63
N GLY A 128 -8.36 5.59 -18.87
CA GLY A 128 -8.35 6.66 -19.87
C GLY A 128 -9.04 7.94 -19.41
N VAL A 129 -10.18 7.82 -18.71
CA VAL A 129 -10.89 8.96 -18.10
C VAL A 129 -10.05 9.60 -17.00
N ARG A 130 -9.54 8.81 -16.05
CA ARG A 130 -8.69 9.30 -14.94
C ARG A 130 -7.48 10.07 -15.47
N CYS A 131 -6.75 9.50 -16.44
CA CYS A 131 -5.60 10.13 -17.09
C CYS A 131 -5.94 11.50 -17.71
N ARG A 132 -7.11 11.64 -18.35
CA ARG A 132 -7.56 12.94 -18.90
C ARG A 132 -7.89 13.95 -17.81
N GLU A 133 -8.54 13.50 -16.74
CA GLU A 133 -8.87 14.36 -15.60
C GLU A 133 -7.60 14.86 -14.91
N THR A 134 -6.57 14.03 -14.76
CA THR A 134 -5.26 14.43 -14.23
C THR A 134 -4.62 15.54 -15.08
N LEU A 135 -4.68 15.42 -16.40
CA LEU A 135 -4.16 16.44 -17.31
C LEU A 135 -4.96 17.76 -17.22
N LEU A 136 -6.27 17.69 -17.02
CA LEU A 136 -7.10 18.87 -16.79
C LEU A 136 -6.81 19.51 -15.44
N GLU A 137 -6.57 18.71 -14.40
CA GLU A 137 -6.18 19.19 -13.07
C GLU A 137 -4.87 19.98 -13.13
N LEU A 138 -3.86 19.45 -13.83
CA LEU A 138 -2.59 20.16 -14.06
C LEU A 138 -2.82 21.55 -14.66
N ILE A 139 -3.65 21.63 -15.70
CA ILE A 139 -3.95 22.89 -16.37
C ILE A 139 -4.80 23.79 -15.48
N GLY A 140 -5.73 23.24 -14.70
CA GLY A 140 -6.53 23.99 -13.72
C GLY A 140 -5.66 24.68 -12.68
N VAL A 141 -4.76 23.92 -12.04
CA VAL A 141 -3.76 24.46 -11.10
C VAL A 141 -2.92 25.55 -11.76
N ALA A 142 -2.45 25.33 -12.99
CA ALA A 142 -1.67 26.33 -13.71
C ALA A 142 -2.48 27.60 -13.99
N GLN A 143 -3.75 27.48 -14.42
CA GLN A 143 -4.67 28.59 -14.70
C GLN A 143 -4.91 29.43 -13.45
N ASP A 144 -5.06 28.79 -12.29
CA ASP A 144 -5.38 29.48 -11.04
C ASP A 144 -4.15 30.13 -10.40
N ALA A 145 -2.95 29.68 -10.77
CA ALA A 145 -1.70 30.21 -10.24
C ALA A 145 -1.31 31.59 -10.82
N THR A 146 -1.69 31.92 -12.05
CA THR A 146 -1.37 33.23 -12.66
C THR A 146 -2.25 33.53 -13.88
N VAL A 147 -2.31 34.81 -14.27
CA VAL A 147 -2.95 35.23 -15.53
C VAL A 147 -2.00 34.99 -16.70
N TRP A 148 -2.38 34.09 -17.62
CA TRP A 148 -1.56 33.73 -18.79
C TRP A 148 -1.97 34.46 -20.07
N THR A 149 -3.20 34.95 -20.21
CA THR A 149 -3.64 35.64 -21.43
C THR A 149 -4.79 36.58 -21.10
N GLU A 150 -4.92 37.66 -21.87
CA GLU A 150 -6.05 38.60 -21.77
C GLU A 150 -7.34 38.03 -22.38
N GLU A 151 -7.21 37.11 -23.35
CA GLU A 151 -8.33 36.43 -24.00
C GLU A 151 -8.25 34.91 -23.73
N PRO A 152 -8.74 34.43 -22.58
CA PRO A 152 -8.63 33.02 -22.21
C PRO A 152 -9.58 32.13 -23.03
N PRO A 153 -9.12 30.97 -23.53
CA PRO A 153 -10.01 29.97 -24.10
C PRO A 153 -10.87 29.30 -23.01
N GLN A 154 -11.84 28.47 -23.41
CA GLN A 154 -12.63 27.66 -22.45
C GLN A 154 -11.71 26.89 -21.50
N ARG A 155 -11.99 26.90 -20.19
CA ARG A 155 -11.11 26.28 -19.16
C ARG A 155 -10.79 24.82 -19.47
N ALA A 156 -11.76 24.06 -19.97
CA ALA A 156 -11.60 22.65 -20.34
C ALA A 156 -10.85 22.41 -21.68
N ASN A 157 -10.51 23.47 -22.43
CA ASN A 157 -9.79 23.33 -23.70
C ASN A 157 -8.30 23.10 -23.47
N PHE A 158 -7.96 21.87 -23.12
CA PHE A 158 -6.61 21.45 -22.78
C PHE A 158 -5.56 21.89 -23.82
N ARG A 159 -5.79 21.62 -25.11
CA ARG A 159 -4.81 21.91 -26.18
C ARG A 159 -4.51 23.40 -26.31
N ALA A 160 -5.53 24.25 -26.27
CA ALA A 160 -5.35 25.70 -26.34
C ALA A 160 -4.55 26.22 -25.13
N TRP A 161 -4.85 25.71 -23.93
CA TRP A 161 -4.10 26.07 -22.73
C TRP A 161 -2.65 25.59 -22.74
N VAL A 162 -2.39 24.36 -23.20
CA VAL A 162 -1.03 23.85 -23.40
C VAL A 162 -0.24 24.78 -24.33
N GLU A 163 -0.85 25.24 -25.42
CA GLU A 163 -0.20 26.15 -26.35
C GLU A 163 0.19 27.48 -25.68
N ILE A 164 -0.75 28.11 -24.95
CA ILE A 164 -0.53 29.38 -24.25
C ILE A 164 0.55 29.24 -23.18
N ILE A 165 0.38 28.29 -22.25
CA ILE A 165 1.27 28.10 -21.10
C ILE A 165 2.68 27.77 -21.57
N CYS A 166 2.84 26.83 -22.51
CA CYS A 166 4.17 26.45 -23.01
C CYS A 166 4.87 27.58 -23.77
N ASN A 167 4.12 28.41 -24.51
CA ASN A 167 4.70 29.56 -25.21
C ASN A 167 5.20 30.65 -24.24
N GLN A 168 4.49 30.87 -23.13
CA GLN A 168 4.89 31.84 -22.11
C GLN A 168 6.01 31.36 -21.20
N LEU A 169 6.00 30.09 -20.80
CA LEU A 169 7.06 29.51 -19.97
C LEU A 169 8.41 29.42 -20.69
N LEU A 170 8.37 29.21 -22.01
CA LEU A 170 9.55 28.98 -22.84
C LEU A 170 9.53 29.92 -24.05
N PRO A 171 9.72 31.24 -23.86
CA PRO A 171 9.69 32.21 -24.96
C PRO A 171 10.97 32.14 -25.80
N GLY A 172 10.88 32.67 -27.03
CA GLY A 172 12.01 32.80 -27.95
C GLY A 172 12.35 31.54 -28.75
N ASP A 173 13.29 31.71 -29.70
CA ASP A 173 13.70 30.66 -30.63
C ASP A 173 14.68 29.66 -30.01
N SER A 174 15.51 30.07 -29.05
CA SER A 174 16.43 29.20 -28.32
C SER A 174 15.70 28.07 -27.55
N ASN A 175 14.43 28.29 -27.22
CA ASN A 175 13.59 27.35 -26.50
C ASN A 175 12.68 26.51 -27.42
N LYS A 176 12.81 26.61 -28.75
CA LYS A 176 11.97 25.90 -29.72
C LYS A 176 11.90 24.40 -29.45
N GLU A 177 13.04 23.74 -29.27
CA GLU A 177 13.10 22.28 -29.05
C GLU A 177 12.52 21.88 -27.70
N ARG A 178 12.80 22.63 -26.63
CA ARG A 178 12.26 22.37 -25.28
C ARG A 178 10.74 22.52 -25.27
N ARG A 179 10.24 23.57 -25.92
CA ARG A 179 8.81 23.85 -26.06
C ARG A 179 8.13 22.79 -26.92
N GLY A 180 8.77 22.34 -27.99
CA GLY A 180 8.30 21.24 -28.83
C GLY A 180 8.18 19.93 -28.06
N ALA A 181 9.20 19.57 -27.27
CA ALA A 181 9.19 18.36 -26.45
C ALA A 181 8.06 18.38 -25.41
N LEU A 182 7.89 19.49 -24.69
CA LEU A 182 6.83 19.63 -23.69
C LEU A 182 5.43 19.55 -24.31
N LYS A 183 5.19 20.32 -25.39
CA LYS A 183 3.90 20.27 -26.11
C LYS A 183 3.63 18.88 -26.65
N GLY A 184 4.63 18.25 -27.27
CA GLY A 184 4.51 16.90 -27.82
C GLY A 184 4.16 15.86 -26.75
N ALA A 185 4.77 15.94 -25.56
CA ALA A 185 4.45 15.05 -24.45
C ALA A 185 3.00 15.23 -23.97
N LEU A 186 2.58 16.47 -23.72
CA LEU A 186 1.22 16.80 -23.26
C LEU A 186 0.16 16.43 -24.31
N GLU A 187 0.40 16.73 -25.58
CA GLU A 187 -0.52 16.40 -26.69
C GLU A 187 -0.62 14.90 -26.93
N SER A 188 0.50 14.17 -26.83
CA SER A 188 0.51 12.71 -26.93
C SER A 188 -0.25 12.08 -25.78
N ALA A 189 0.02 12.49 -24.54
CA ALA A 189 -0.69 12.00 -23.36
C ALA A 189 -2.20 12.27 -23.44
N TRP A 190 -2.60 13.49 -23.85
CA TRP A 190 -4.00 13.84 -24.05
C TRP A 190 -4.67 13.00 -25.13
N THR A 191 -4.03 12.90 -26.30
CA THR A 191 -4.61 12.19 -27.45
C THR A 191 -4.74 10.69 -27.17
N PHE A 192 -3.71 10.11 -26.55
CA PHE A 192 -3.69 8.69 -26.21
C PHE A 192 -4.74 8.35 -25.13
N SER A 193 -4.85 9.17 -24.07
CA SER A 193 -5.86 8.96 -23.03
C SER A 193 -7.30 9.12 -23.55
N ASN A 194 -7.52 10.06 -24.49
CA ASN A 194 -8.80 10.20 -25.20
C ASN A 194 -9.15 8.95 -26.02
N TRP A 195 -8.19 8.43 -26.77
CA TRP A 195 -8.40 7.20 -27.53
C TRP A 195 -8.73 6.03 -26.61
N LEU A 196 -7.97 5.85 -25.51
CA LEU A 196 -8.17 4.78 -24.55
C LEU A 196 -9.58 4.79 -23.96
N THR A 197 -10.10 5.99 -23.62
CA THR A 197 -11.46 6.19 -23.09
C THR A 197 -12.55 5.61 -24.00
N HIS A 198 -12.34 5.59 -25.31
CA HIS A 198 -13.34 5.18 -26.31
C HIS A 198 -12.98 3.88 -27.04
N SER A 199 -11.83 3.30 -26.74
CA SER A 199 -11.33 2.12 -27.43
C SER A 199 -12.15 0.88 -27.06
N LYS A 200 -12.57 0.11 -28.06
CA LYS A 200 -13.30 -1.17 -27.87
C LYS A 200 -12.37 -2.39 -27.81
N SER A 201 -11.08 -2.17 -28.01
CA SER A 201 -10.06 -3.22 -28.09
C SER A 201 -8.83 -2.89 -27.26
N ALA A 202 -8.98 -2.02 -26.25
CA ALA A 202 -7.89 -1.66 -25.36
C ALA A 202 -7.48 -2.85 -24.49
N THR A 203 -6.20 -2.88 -24.18
CA THR A 203 -5.54 -3.89 -23.37
C THR A 203 -4.90 -3.25 -22.14
N TRP A 204 -4.43 -4.08 -21.22
CA TRP A 204 -3.69 -3.62 -20.05
C TRP A 204 -2.44 -2.79 -20.42
N ILE A 205 -1.74 -3.17 -21.50
CA ILE A 205 -0.57 -2.43 -22.02
C ILE A 205 -0.97 -1.00 -22.40
N ASP A 206 -2.14 -0.81 -22.97
CA ASP A 206 -2.64 0.52 -23.33
C ASP A 206 -2.93 1.36 -22.07
N ALA A 207 -3.47 0.73 -21.02
CA ALA A 207 -3.73 1.41 -19.75
C ALA A 207 -2.43 1.85 -19.06
N GLU A 208 -1.44 0.95 -18.99
CA GLU A 208 -0.11 1.24 -18.44
C GLU A 208 0.63 2.33 -19.24
N MET A 209 0.53 2.28 -20.57
CA MET A 209 1.12 3.30 -21.45
C MET A 209 0.45 4.66 -21.28
N ALA A 210 -0.88 4.73 -21.16
CA ALA A 210 -1.59 5.98 -20.92
C ALA A 210 -1.15 6.61 -19.59
N HIS A 211 -1.07 5.80 -18.53
CA HIS A 211 -0.58 6.26 -17.23
C HIS A 211 0.85 6.79 -17.31
N SER A 212 1.77 6.02 -17.89
CA SER A 212 3.18 6.40 -18.04
C SER A 212 3.37 7.70 -18.84
N LEU A 213 2.58 7.89 -19.92
CA LEU A 213 2.60 9.12 -20.71
C LEU A 213 2.15 10.34 -19.90
N VAL A 214 1.09 10.18 -19.09
CA VAL A 214 0.60 11.26 -18.22
C VAL A 214 1.60 11.58 -17.13
N GLN A 215 2.19 10.58 -16.46
CA GLN A 215 3.23 10.81 -15.45
C GLN A 215 4.41 11.60 -16.03
N HIS A 216 4.89 11.21 -17.21
CA HIS A 216 6.00 11.89 -17.89
C HIS A 216 5.64 13.33 -18.27
N ALA A 217 4.48 13.55 -18.91
CA ALA A 217 4.03 14.87 -19.33
C ALA A 217 3.80 15.82 -18.15
N ASN A 218 3.17 15.34 -17.07
CA ASN A 218 2.95 16.10 -15.86
C ASN A 218 4.28 16.44 -15.16
N GLY A 219 5.19 15.48 -15.04
CA GLY A 219 6.51 15.72 -14.44
C GLY A 219 7.29 16.83 -15.14
N MET A 220 7.29 16.84 -16.49
CA MET A 220 7.92 17.92 -17.27
C MET A 220 7.21 19.27 -17.08
N ALA A 221 5.88 19.27 -17.10
CA ALA A 221 5.09 20.49 -17.01
C ALA A 221 5.20 21.15 -15.63
N ILE A 222 5.03 20.38 -14.55
CA ILE A 222 5.06 20.87 -13.17
C ILE A 222 6.40 21.57 -12.89
N GLN A 223 7.53 20.96 -13.27
CA GLN A 223 8.84 21.57 -13.08
C GLN A 223 8.96 22.95 -13.74
N LEU A 224 8.45 23.10 -14.96
CA LEU A 224 8.52 24.36 -15.71
C LEU A 224 7.52 25.39 -15.20
N ILE A 225 6.30 24.97 -14.83
CA ILE A 225 5.29 25.87 -14.28
C ILE A 225 5.76 26.41 -12.93
N VAL A 226 6.24 25.55 -12.02
CA VAL A 226 6.80 25.97 -10.72
C VAL A 226 7.95 26.94 -10.92
N ARG A 227 8.87 26.66 -11.85
CA ARG A 227 9.97 27.57 -12.18
C ARG A 227 9.48 28.94 -12.66
N GLY A 228 8.49 28.94 -13.55
CA GLY A 228 7.90 30.15 -14.12
C GLY A 228 7.17 31.00 -13.08
N LEU A 229 6.33 30.38 -12.26
CA LEU A 229 5.61 31.04 -11.16
C LEU A 229 6.57 31.66 -10.13
N ARG A 230 7.73 31.02 -9.91
CA ARG A 230 8.78 31.53 -9.01
C ARG A 230 9.72 32.55 -9.66
N GLY A 231 9.56 32.83 -10.96
CA GLY A 231 10.38 33.81 -11.69
C GLY A 231 11.86 33.45 -11.72
N VAL A 232 12.22 32.17 -11.72
CA VAL A 232 13.62 31.72 -11.67
C VAL A 232 14.26 31.85 -13.06
N PRO A 233 15.28 32.72 -13.25
CA PRO A 233 15.88 32.96 -14.57
C PRO A 233 16.65 31.72 -15.10
N GLU A 234 16.99 31.73 -16.39
CA GLU A 234 17.81 30.67 -17.00
C GLU A 234 19.24 30.60 -16.45
N GLN A 235 19.82 31.77 -16.19
CA GLN A 235 21.14 31.96 -15.63
C GLN A 235 21.09 33.12 -14.64
N CYS A 236 22.05 33.16 -13.72
CA CYS A 236 22.23 34.27 -12.81
C CYS A 236 22.41 35.59 -13.59
N PRO A 237 21.55 36.60 -13.39
CA PRO A 237 21.66 37.88 -14.10
C PRO A 237 22.96 38.64 -13.80
N LYS A 238 23.64 38.30 -12.70
CA LYS A 238 24.86 38.97 -12.24
C LYS A 238 26.14 38.33 -12.80
N CYS A 239 26.19 37.00 -12.90
CA CYS A 239 27.44 36.28 -13.27
C CYS A 239 27.26 35.25 -14.39
N ASN A 240 26.08 35.15 -14.99
CA ASN A 240 25.71 34.16 -16.01
C ASN A 240 25.90 32.69 -15.60
N SER A 241 26.09 32.42 -14.30
CA SER A 241 26.17 31.04 -13.82
C SER A 241 24.79 30.36 -13.91
N PRO A 242 24.72 29.10 -14.38
CA PRO A 242 23.49 28.31 -14.34
C PRO A 242 23.18 27.77 -12.93
N ARG A 243 24.09 27.93 -11.95
CA ARG A 243 23.91 27.41 -10.58
C ARG A 243 23.03 28.33 -9.74
N LEU A 244 21.72 28.15 -9.90
CA LEU A 244 20.69 28.79 -9.11
C LEU A 244 20.04 27.74 -8.20
N GLU A 245 20.05 28.02 -6.90
CA GLU A 245 19.50 27.18 -5.84
C GLU A 245 18.39 27.92 -5.10
N PRO A 246 17.31 27.24 -4.69
CA PRO A 246 16.27 27.88 -3.90
C PRO A 246 16.76 28.15 -2.47
N GLU A 247 16.55 29.36 -1.99
CA GLU A 247 16.77 29.79 -0.62
C GLU A 247 15.42 30.11 0.03
N GLN A 248 15.15 29.51 1.19
CA GLN A 248 13.90 29.70 1.92
C GLN A 248 14.10 30.57 3.15
N GLY A 249 13.03 31.26 3.56
CA GLY A 249 13.01 32.04 4.79
C GLY A 249 11.60 32.41 5.19
N GLU A 250 11.43 32.76 6.45
CA GLU A 250 10.17 33.30 6.98
C GLU A 250 10.21 34.83 6.95
N ASN A 251 9.09 35.44 6.56
CA ASN A 251 8.94 36.87 6.65
C ASN A 251 8.54 37.25 8.07
N SER A 252 9.33 38.10 8.73
CA SER A 252 9.01 38.63 10.06
C SER A 252 7.66 39.36 10.13
N ALA A 253 7.14 39.85 9.01
CA ALA A 253 5.83 40.50 8.91
C ALA A 253 4.64 39.53 8.76
N ALA A 254 4.87 38.26 8.41
CA ALA A 254 3.84 37.24 8.23
C ALA A 254 4.32 35.89 8.80
N PRO A 255 4.30 35.72 10.13
CA PRO A 255 4.73 34.48 10.78
C PRO A 255 3.89 33.29 10.29
N GLY A 256 4.55 32.18 9.94
CA GLY A 256 3.89 30.96 9.46
C GLY A 256 3.72 30.86 7.94
N VAL A 257 4.01 31.91 7.16
CA VAL A 257 4.10 31.82 5.70
C VAL A 257 5.55 31.65 5.29
N LEU A 258 5.88 30.51 4.70
CA LEU A 258 7.23 30.21 4.23
C LEU A 258 7.45 30.80 2.83
N TRP A 259 8.55 31.50 2.62
CA TRP A 259 8.90 32.15 1.35
C TRP A 259 10.11 31.48 0.70
N GLU A 260 10.14 31.43 -0.62
CA GLU A 260 11.30 30.98 -1.41
C GLU A 260 11.78 32.06 -2.36
N ARG A 261 13.09 32.15 -2.58
CA ARG A 261 13.70 32.92 -3.67
C ARG A 261 14.85 32.15 -4.31
N PRO A 262 15.15 32.35 -5.60
CA PRO A 262 16.35 31.78 -6.19
C PRO A 262 17.60 32.54 -5.70
N ARG A 263 18.67 31.81 -5.40
CA ARG A 263 19.99 32.31 -5.02
C ARG A 263 21.06 31.71 -5.91
N CYS A 264 22.01 32.52 -6.38
CA CYS A 264 23.17 32.01 -7.11
C CYS A 264 24.26 31.55 -6.15
N SER A 265 24.67 30.28 -6.27
CA SER A 265 25.74 29.69 -5.45
C SER A 265 27.09 30.40 -5.65
N ASP A 266 27.32 30.92 -6.86
CA ASP A 266 28.65 31.44 -7.25
C ASP A 266 28.89 32.89 -6.85
N CYS A 267 27.85 33.73 -6.87
CA CYS A 267 28.00 35.18 -6.67
C CYS A 267 27.04 35.78 -5.64
N GLY A 268 26.22 34.94 -5.01
CA GLY A 268 25.25 35.33 -3.98
C GLY A 268 24.10 36.21 -4.48
N TRP A 269 23.86 36.30 -5.79
CA TRP A 269 22.68 36.99 -6.31
C TRP A 269 21.41 36.34 -5.74
N VAL A 270 20.41 37.15 -5.38
CA VAL A 270 19.11 36.70 -4.88
C VAL A 270 17.99 37.29 -5.71
N GLY A 271 17.00 36.46 -6.03
CA GLY A 271 15.80 36.85 -6.77
C GLY A 271 14.65 37.27 -5.86
N ARG A 272 13.49 37.48 -6.48
CA ARG A 272 12.26 37.87 -5.79
C ARG A 272 11.78 36.71 -4.89
N PRO A 273 11.42 37.00 -3.61
CA PRO A 273 10.77 36.00 -2.77
C PRO A 273 9.30 35.82 -3.14
N VAL A 274 8.84 34.56 -3.16
CA VAL A 274 7.47 34.13 -3.45
C VAL A 274 7.00 33.23 -2.31
N PRO A 275 5.76 33.41 -1.79
CA PRO A 275 5.25 32.54 -0.74
C PRO A 275 5.01 31.12 -1.27
N ILE A 276 5.34 30.10 -0.49
CA ILE A 276 5.16 28.68 -0.84
C ILE A 276 3.90 28.09 -0.20
N LEU A 277 3.44 28.63 0.92
CA LEU A 277 2.35 28.08 1.73
C LEU A 277 1.13 29.01 1.79
N ASP A 278 -0.04 28.47 1.48
CA ASP A 278 -1.29 28.79 2.18
C ASP A 278 -1.69 27.51 2.92
N VAL A 279 -1.70 27.54 4.26
CA VAL A 279 -1.71 26.34 5.12
C VAL A 279 -3.09 25.65 5.13
N GLY A 280 -4.06 26.16 4.35
CA GLY A 280 -5.42 25.63 4.29
C GLY A 280 -5.61 24.38 3.42
N ASP A 281 -4.86 24.23 2.32
CA ASP A 281 -5.25 23.32 1.22
C ASP A 281 -4.22 22.24 0.85
N GLY A 282 -3.05 22.19 1.51
CA GLY A 282 -2.01 21.20 1.19
C GLY A 282 -2.19 19.88 1.96
N GLN A 283 -2.60 18.80 1.28
CA GLN A 283 -2.47 17.47 1.87
C GLN A 283 -0.98 17.07 1.95
N PRO A 284 -0.51 16.52 3.08
CA PRO A 284 0.86 16.03 3.19
C PRO A 284 1.06 14.80 2.28
N ILE A 285 2.17 14.77 1.52
CA ILE A 285 2.57 13.65 0.65
C ILE A 285 2.74 12.32 1.44
N ILE A 286 2.89 12.41 2.76
CA ILE A 286 3.00 11.25 3.65
C ILE A 286 1.94 11.39 4.75
N THR A 287 0.91 10.55 4.69
CA THR A 287 -0.10 10.41 5.74
C THR A 287 0.35 9.32 6.71
N ARG A 288 0.44 9.63 8.01
CA ARG A 288 0.75 8.64 9.05
C ARG A 288 -0.50 8.35 9.85
N GLU A 289 -0.94 7.09 9.84
CA GLU A 289 -2.02 6.62 10.71
C GLU A 289 -1.45 5.78 11.86
N GLY A 290 -1.65 6.23 13.09
CA GLY A 290 -1.17 5.56 14.30
C GLY A 290 -1.07 6.52 15.49
N ALA A 291 -1.06 5.98 16.72
CA ALA A 291 -0.80 6.80 17.90
C ALA A 291 0.64 7.33 17.84
N GLU A 292 0.83 8.64 18.07
CA GLU A 292 2.16 9.21 18.27
C GLU A 292 2.75 8.64 19.57
N SER A 293 3.60 7.63 19.44
CA SER A 293 4.41 7.12 20.54
C SER A 293 5.87 7.40 20.25
N ASN A 294 6.59 7.91 21.25
CA ASN A 294 8.05 8.03 21.22
C ASN A 294 8.75 6.67 21.45
N GLU A 295 8.02 5.56 21.51
CA GLU A 295 8.60 4.23 21.65
C GLU A 295 9.18 3.75 20.32
N CYS A 296 10.50 3.77 20.22
CA CYS A 296 11.22 3.13 19.12
C CYS A 296 11.13 1.61 19.26
N VAL A 297 10.51 0.94 18.30
CA VAL A 297 10.59 -0.53 18.21
C VAL A 297 11.93 -0.90 17.56
N VAL A 298 12.95 -1.11 18.37
CA VAL A 298 14.18 -1.77 17.93
C VAL A 298 13.95 -3.28 18.02
N ALA A 299 13.86 -3.96 16.87
CA ALA A 299 13.78 -5.41 16.84
C ALA A 299 15.11 -6.00 17.34
N THR A 300 15.16 -6.38 18.61
CA THR A 300 16.36 -6.94 19.27
C THR A 300 16.58 -8.43 18.98
N VAL A 301 15.63 -9.08 18.31
CA VAL A 301 15.68 -10.52 18.01
C VAL A 301 15.54 -10.72 16.50
N PRO A 302 16.57 -11.24 15.80
CA PRO A 302 16.47 -11.61 14.40
C PRO A 302 15.38 -12.68 14.23
N LEU A 303 14.51 -12.51 13.22
CA LEU A 303 13.41 -13.47 12.96
C LEU A 303 13.92 -14.87 12.58
N ARG A 304 15.21 -15.03 12.19
CA ARG A 304 15.96 -16.28 12.08
C ARG A 304 17.47 -16.06 12.33
N THR A 305 18.16 -17.10 12.81
CA THR A 305 19.62 -17.11 13.03
C THR A 305 20.39 -16.95 11.72
N ILE A 306 21.28 -15.96 11.65
CA ILE A 306 22.19 -15.73 10.52
C ILE A 306 23.42 -16.60 10.71
N LEU A 307 23.80 -17.38 9.68
CA LEU A 307 25.03 -18.18 9.72
C LEU A 307 26.23 -17.45 9.12
N LYS A 308 27.39 -17.69 9.71
CA LYS A 308 28.69 -17.16 9.31
C LYS A 308 29.48 -18.21 8.50
N PRO A 309 30.41 -17.79 7.62
CA PRO A 309 31.34 -18.71 6.98
C PRO A 309 32.18 -19.46 8.03
N GLY A 310 32.06 -20.79 8.08
CA GLY A 310 32.73 -21.65 9.08
C GLY A 310 31.78 -22.31 10.08
N ASP A 311 30.52 -21.84 10.16
CA ASP A 311 29.48 -22.58 10.85
C ASP A 311 29.26 -23.94 10.17
N PRO A 312 28.93 -25.00 10.93
CA PRO A 312 28.57 -26.27 10.32
C PRO A 312 27.48 -26.01 9.28
N PRO A 313 27.58 -26.59 8.06
CA PRO A 313 26.55 -26.39 7.05
C PRO A 313 25.21 -26.75 7.70
N ILE A 314 24.21 -25.85 7.58
CA ILE A 314 22.83 -26.23 7.89
C ILE A 314 22.63 -27.53 7.15
N GLU A 315 22.25 -28.59 7.86
CA GLU A 315 21.74 -29.77 7.21
C GLU A 315 20.71 -29.26 6.20
N PRO A 316 20.92 -29.47 4.88
CA PRO A 316 19.99 -28.95 3.90
C PRO A 316 18.62 -29.39 4.36
N LEU A 317 17.68 -28.45 4.46
CA LEU A 317 16.27 -28.80 4.62
C LEU A 317 16.04 -29.92 3.62
N LYS A 318 15.79 -31.13 4.14
CA LYS A 318 15.57 -32.32 3.31
C LYS A 318 14.66 -31.85 2.20
N LYS A 319 15.10 -32.01 0.93
CA LYS A 319 14.36 -31.58 -0.25
C LYS A 319 12.89 -31.76 0.08
N THR A 320 12.16 -30.65 0.16
CA THR A 320 10.73 -30.68 0.37
C THR A 320 10.20 -31.42 -0.85
N GLU A 321 10.13 -32.76 -0.76
CA GLU A 321 9.04 -33.51 -1.35
C GLU A 321 7.83 -32.63 -1.07
N ALA A 322 7.12 -32.22 -2.11
CA ALA A 322 5.92 -31.42 -1.98
C ALA A 322 5.11 -32.04 -0.84
N GLY A 323 5.17 -31.38 0.33
CA GLY A 323 4.50 -31.89 1.50
C GLY A 323 3.03 -31.98 1.14
N PRO A 324 2.27 -32.89 1.76
CA PRO A 324 0.83 -32.88 1.58
C PRO A 324 0.33 -31.44 1.78
N PRO A 325 -0.55 -30.95 0.88
CA PRO A 325 -0.93 -29.55 0.83
C PRO A 325 -1.40 -29.08 2.21
N GLU A 326 -1.05 -27.84 2.60
CA GLU A 326 -1.40 -27.32 3.92
C GLU A 326 -2.91 -27.47 4.17
N PRO A 327 -3.33 -27.98 5.35
CA PRO A 327 -4.73 -28.27 5.61
C PRO A 327 -5.58 -27.00 5.56
N PHE A 328 -6.73 -27.07 4.88
CA PHE A 328 -7.71 -25.98 4.91
C PHE A 328 -8.25 -25.83 6.32
N VAL A 329 -8.55 -24.58 6.70
CA VAL A 329 -9.24 -24.28 7.96
C VAL A 329 -10.65 -23.80 7.67
N TYR A 330 -11.62 -24.52 8.21
CA TYR A 330 -13.05 -24.32 8.04
C TYR A 330 -13.69 -23.92 9.36
N PHE A 331 -14.59 -22.94 9.29
CA PHE A 331 -15.41 -22.46 10.39
C PHE A 331 -16.83 -23.01 10.27
N ALA A 332 -17.20 -23.87 11.21
CA ALA A 332 -18.53 -24.45 11.31
C ALA A 332 -19.35 -23.70 12.39
N TYR A 333 -20.55 -23.25 12.03
CA TYR A 333 -21.46 -22.56 12.97
C TYR A 333 -22.87 -23.19 13.03
N GLY A 334 -23.10 -24.26 12.26
CA GLY A 334 -24.35 -25.02 12.20
C GLY A 334 -24.14 -26.49 12.57
N SER A 335 -24.85 -27.40 11.90
CA SER A 335 -24.79 -28.84 12.23
C SER A 335 -23.39 -29.46 12.14
N ASN A 336 -22.49 -28.87 11.34
CA ASN A 336 -21.10 -29.30 11.23
C ASN A 336 -20.23 -28.95 12.44
N MET A 337 -20.77 -28.25 13.44
CA MET A 337 -20.12 -28.12 14.74
C MET A 337 -19.98 -29.48 15.44
N CYS A 338 -20.85 -30.46 15.15
CA CYS A 338 -20.73 -31.82 15.66
C CYS A 338 -19.67 -32.61 14.88
N THR A 339 -18.58 -33.01 15.55
CA THR A 339 -17.44 -33.69 14.92
C THR A 339 -17.84 -34.99 14.27
N ALA A 340 -18.68 -35.77 14.95
CA ALA A 340 -19.13 -37.07 14.47
C ALA A 340 -19.90 -36.97 13.16
N ARG A 341 -20.62 -35.85 12.95
CA ARG A 341 -21.33 -35.56 11.72
C ARG A 341 -20.38 -35.13 10.60
N LEU A 342 -19.48 -34.18 10.89
CA LEU A 342 -18.54 -33.66 9.89
C LEU A 342 -17.62 -34.76 9.36
N ARG A 343 -17.15 -35.68 10.23
CA ARG A 343 -16.30 -36.81 9.85
C ARG A 343 -16.93 -37.79 8.84
N LYS A 344 -18.26 -37.80 8.69
CA LYS A 344 -18.92 -38.63 7.66
C LYS A 344 -18.59 -38.14 6.24
N GLY A 345 -18.44 -36.83 6.04
CA GLY A 345 -18.08 -36.23 4.75
C GLY A 345 -16.58 -35.89 4.63
N VAL A 346 -15.95 -35.51 5.75
CA VAL A 346 -14.56 -35.05 5.83
C VAL A 346 -13.82 -35.84 6.93
N PRO A 347 -13.42 -37.11 6.68
CA PRO A 347 -12.80 -37.97 7.68
C PRO A 347 -11.52 -37.41 8.32
N SER A 348 -10.76 -36.59 7.58
CA SER A 348 -9.51 -35.99 8.08
C SER A 348 -9.70 -34.80 9.03
N CYS A 349 -10.95 -34.42 9.35
CA CYS A 349 -11.20 -33.22 10.14
C CYS A 349 -10.66 -33.33 11.57
N ASN A 350 -9.83 -32.35 11.93
CA ASN A 350 -9.23 -32.17 13.24
C ASN A 350 -9.68 -30.83 13.85
N PRO A 351 -10.29 -30.81 15.04
CA PRO A 351 -10.72 -29.57 15.66
C PRO A 351 -9.55 -28.72 16.14
N LEU A 352 -9.67 -27.40 15.95
CA LEU A 352 -8.70 -26.39 16.36
C LEU A 352 -9.19 -25.56 17.55
N GLY A 353 -10.49 -25.59 17.86
CA GLY A 353 -11.12 -24.86 18.98
C GLY A 353 -12.24 -23.92 18.53
N ILE A 354 -12.79 -23.16 19.49
CA ILE A 354 -13.87 -22.20 19.25
C ILE A 354 -13.32 -20.90 18.63
N ALA A 355 -14.10 -20.29 17.75
CA ALA A 355 -13.87 -18.94 17.27
C ALA A 355 -15.18 -18.15 17.12
N THR A 356 -15.06 -16.83 17.11
CA THR A 356 -16.17 -15.89 16.91
C THR A 356 -16.02 -15.21 15.57
N LEU A 357 -17.10 -15.18 14.79
CA LEU A 357 -17.25 -14.40 13.58
C LEU A 357 -17.97 -13.09 13.92
N PRO A 358 -17.28 -11.94 14.00
CA PRO A 358 -17.90 -10.65 14.33
C PRO A 358 -18.84 -10.18 13.21
N ASP A 359 -19.75 -9.24 13.54
CA ASP A 359 -20.67 -8.59 12.58
C ASP A 359 -21.63 -9.53 11.84
N HIS A 360 -21.85 -10.72 12.40
CA HIS A 360 -22.81 -11.69 11.90
C HIS A 360 -23.75 -12.13 13.02
N GLU A 361 -24.96 -12.55 12.65
CA GLU A 361 -25.97 -13.10 13.55
C GLU A 361 -26.36 -14.50 13.08
N LEU A 362 -26.47 -15.45 13.99
CA LEU A 362 -26.88 -16.81 13.66
C LEU A 362 -28.40 -16.83 13.42
N ARG A 363 -28.83 -17.23 12.22
CA ARG A 363 -30.26 -17.33 11.87
C ARG A 363 -30.62 -18.68 11.28
N PHE A 364 -31.83 -19.16 11.58
CA PHE A 364 -32.39 -20.39 11.04
C PHE A 364 -33.40 -20.04 9.95
N HIS A 365 -32.90 -19.65 8.79
CA HIS A 365 -33.74 -19.20 7.68
C HIS A 365 -33.23 -19.65 6.31
N LYS A 366 -32.15 -20.45 6.25
CA LYS A 366 -31.67 -20.97 4.98
C LYS A 366 -32.55 -22.16 4.59
N ARG A 367 -33.23 -22.10 3.45
CA ARG A 367 -34.07 -23.19 2.94
C ARG A 367 -33.19 -24.39 2.55
N GLY A 368 -33.37 -25.51 3.24
CA GLY A 368 -32.79 -26.79 2.91
C GLY A 368 -33.45 -27.42 1.68
N SER A 369 -32.79 -28.40 1.08
CA SER A 369 -33.40 -29.25 0.04
C SER A 369 -34.54 -30.12 0.57
N ASP A 370 -34.64 -30.25 1.89
CA ASP A 370 -35.69 -30.91 2.65
C ASP A 370 -36.81 -29.96 3.11
N GLU A 371 -36.85 -28.74 2.55
CA GLU A 371 -37.79 -27.65 2.85
C GLU A 371 -37.75 -27.13 4.30
N SER A 372 -36.79 -27.57 5.11
CA SER A 372 -36.59 -27.08 6.48
C SER A 372 -35.61 -25.90 6.55
N ALA A 373 -35.61 -25.17 7.66
CA ALA A 373 -34.62 -24.13 7.89
C ALA A 373 -33.27 -24.70 8.37
N LYS A 374 -32.17 -24.15 7.83
CA LYS A 374 -30.79 -24.41 8.20
C LYS A 374 -30.10 -23.12 8.65
N CYS A 375 -28.96 -23.24 9.33
CA CYS A 375 -28.23 -22.10 9.87
C CYS A 375 -27.61 -21.21 8.80
N ASN A 376 -27.69 -19.91 8.97
CA ASN A 376 -26.95 -18.92 8.21
C ASN A 376 -26.24 -17.97 9.17
N ALA A 377 -24.99 -17.65 8.89
CA ALA A 377 -24.32 -16.52 9.52
C ALA A 377 -24.71 -15.27 8.71
N PHE A 378 -25.81 -14.63 9.09
CA PHE A 378 -26.34 -13.47 8.37
C PHE A 378 -25.54 -12.22 8.74
N ALA A 379 -25.00 -11.53 7.74
CA ALA A 379 -24.23 -10.30 7.96
C ALA A 379 -25.13 -9.20 8.55
N ARG A 380 -24.84 -8.79 9.79
CA ARG A 380 -25.55 -7.74 10.51
C ARG A 380 -24.51 -6.98 11.35
N GLY A 381 -24.13 -5.79 10.88
CA GLY A 381 -23.19 -4.93 11.60
C GLY A 381 -23.67 -4.65 13.03
N ASN A 382 -22.72 -4.56 13.96
CA ASN A 382 -22.96 -4.39 15.41
C ASN A 382 -23.66 -5.58 16.10
N SER A 383 -23.45 -6.80 15.60
CA SER A 383 -23.88 -8.03 16.28
C SER A 383 -22.82 -8.54 17.26
N ALA A 384 -23.24 -9.28 18.29
CA ALA A 384 -22.36 -9.98 19.24
C ALA A 384 -21.46 -11.04 18.55
N GLY A 385 -21.77 -11.40 17.31
CA GLY A 385 -21.01 -12.33 16.49
C GLY A 385 -21.53 -13.77 16.57
N VAL A 386 -21.20 -14.57 15.56
CA VAL A 386 -21.53 -15.99 15.51
C VAL A 386 -20.39 -16.79 16.11
N ILE A 387 -20.68 -17.55 17.18
CA ILE A 387 -19.73 -18.47 17.78
C ILE A 387 -19.84 -19.83 17.10
N GLY A 388 -18.69 -20.38 16.71
CA GLY A 388 -18.60 -21.68 16.03
C GLY A 388 -17.27 -22.37 16.27
N VAL A 389 -17.07 -23.52 15.61
CA VAL A 389 -15.92 -24.40 15.78
C VAL A 389 -15.02 -24.35 14.55
N LEU A 390 -13.71 -24.24 14.78
CA LEU A 390 -12.70 -24.34 13.74
C LEU A 390 -12.23 -25.78 13.56
N TYR A 391 -12.16 -26.22 12.31
CA TYR A 391 -11.62 -27.51 11.90
C TYR A 391 -10.50 -27.33 10.87
N SER A 392 -9.44 -28.12 10.98
CA SER A 392 -8.45 -28.33 9.91
C SER A 392 -8.73 -29.65 9.20
N PHE A 393 -8.62 -29.70 7.87
CA PHE A 393 -8.81 -30.93 7.09
C PHE A 393 -7.96 -30.94 5.80
N ASP A 394 -7.80 -32.11 5.20
CA ASP A 394 -7.06 -32.32 3.96
C ASP A 394 -7.72 -31.58 2.78
N PRO A 395 -6.98 -30.76 2.01
CA PRO A 395 -7.51 -30.06 0.85
C PRO A 395 -8.19 -30.94 -0.21
N ALA A 396 -7.81 -32.21 -0.32
CA ALA A 396 -8.45 -33.15 -1.24
C ALA A 396 -9.92 -33.45 -0.87
N GLU A 397 -10.31 -33.25 0.40
CA GLU A 397 -11.67 -33.48 0.88
C GLU A 397 -12.60 -32.28 0.68
N ARG A 398 -12.06 -31.13 0.23
CA ARG A 398 -12.84 -29.90 0.02
C ARG A 398 -13.99 -30.09 -0.97
N ALA A 399 -13.76 -30.80 -2.07
CA ALA A 399 -14.80 -31.02 -3.08
C ALA A 399 -16.01 -31.77 -2.51
N LYS A 400 -15.78 -32.71 -1.58
CA LYS A 400 -16.86 -33.45 -0.90
C LYS A 400 -17.64 -32.56 0.07
N LEU A 401 -16.95 -31.64 0.74
CA LEU A 401 -17.59 -30.66 1.60
C LEU A 401 -18.43 -29.67 0.78
N ASP A 402 -17.91 -29.17 -0.34
CA ASP A 402 -18.63 -28.28 -1.25
C ASP A 402 -19.90 -28.97 -1.84
N GLU A 403 -19.81 -30.25 -2.17
CA GLU A 403 -20.96 -31.05 -2.63
C GLU A 403 -21.99 -31.26 -1.50
N ALA A 404 -21.54 -31.59 -0.28
CA ALA A 404 -22.41 -31.84 0.86
C ALA A 404 -23.16 -30.57 1.35
N GLU A 405 -22.52 -29.40 1.27
CA GLU A 405 -23.15 -28.12 1.57
C GLU A 405 -24.06 -27.62 0.44
N GLY A 406 -23.94 -28.20 -0.76
CA GLY A 406 -24.69 -27.80 -1.94
C GLY A 406 -24.27 -26.42 -2.44
N VAL A 407 -22.96 -26.21 -2.62
CA VAL A 407 -22.41 -24.96 -3.18
C VAL A 407 -23.03 -24.70 -4.56
N GLY A 408 -23.66 -23.54 -4.73
CA GLY A 408 -24.45 -23.19 -5.93
C GLY A 408 -25.92 -23.64 -5.91
N GLY A 409 -26.36 -24.31 -4.83
CA GLY A 409 -27.75 -24.74 -4.57
C GLY A 409 -28.33 -24.20 -3.26
N GLY A 410 -27.76 -23.12 -2.72
CA GLY A 410 -28.28 -22.39 -1.55
C GLY A 410 -27.24 -21.93 -0.53
N TYR A 411 -25.99 -22.40 -0.63
CA TYR A 411 -24.83 -21.80 0.02
C TYR A 411 -23.77 -21.41 -1.00
N GLU A 412 -22.98 -20.41 -0.66
CA GLU A 412 -21.74 -20.03 -1.33
C GLU A 412 -20.56 -20.11 -0.37
N HIS A 413 -19.38 -20.46 -0.89
CA HIS A 413 -18.16 -20.44 -0.09
C HIS A 413 -17.70 -19.00 0.14
N ALA A 414 -17.35 -18.66 1.37
CA ALA A 414 -16.86 -17.35 1.75
C ALA A 414 -15.59 -17.49 2.59
N MET A 415 -14.64 -16.57 2.41
CA MET A 415 -13.48 -16.46 3.29
C MET A 415 -13.74 -15.37 4.33
N VAL A 416 -13.96 -15.78 5.58
CA VAL A 416 -14.28 -14.87 6.69
C VAL A 416 -13.11 -14.75 7.66
N THR A 417 -13.06 -13.65 8.40
CA THR A 417 -12.07 -13.44 9.46
C THR A 417 -12.69 -13.74 10.81
N VAL A 418 -12.25 -14.80 11.47
CA VAL A 418 -12.70 -15.17 12.81
C VAL A 418 -11.66 -14.79 13.87
N ILE A 419 -12.13 -14.60 15.10
CA ILE A 419 -11.32 -14.30 16.27
C ILE A 419 -11.38 -15.49 17.22
N ASN A 420 -10.23 -16.09 17.54
CA ASN A 420 -10.19 -17.14 18.57
C ASN A 420 -10.21 -16.55 19.98
N GLU A 421 -10.32 -17.41 21.00
CA GLU A 421 -10.34 -17.01 22.42
C GLU A 421 -9.12 -16.18 22.86
N LYS A 422 -7.99 -16.28 22.15
CA LYS A 422 -6.74 -15.53 22.42
C LYS A 422 -6.70 -14.18 21.70
N GLY A 423 -7.81 -13.73 21.10
CA GLY A 423 -7.89 -12.49 20.33
C GLY A 423 -7.17 -12.53 18.98
N ARG A 424 -6.70 -13.70 18.52
CA ARG A 424 -5.98 -13.82 17.23
C ARG A 424 -6.99 -13.93 16.09
N ARG A 425 -6.79 -13.09 15.08
CA ARG A 425 -7.58 -13.08 13.84
C ARG A 425 -7.01 -14.08 12.84
N ARG A 426 -7.88 -14.89 12.21
CA ARG A 426 -7.49 -15.81 11.13
C ARG A 426 -8.52 -15.80 10.02
N LYS A 427 -8.06 -15.74 8.76
CA LYS A 427 -8.91 -15.90 7.58
C LYS A 427 -9.17 -17.39 7.33
N VAL A 428 -10.43 -17.78 7.27
CA VAL A 428 -10.88 -19.18 7.21
C VAL A 428 -12.04 -19.35 6.24
N LEU A 429 -12.22 -20.56 5.73
CA LEU A 429 -13.34 -20.93 4.86
C LEU A 429 -14.62 -21.06 5.70
N THR A 430 -15.74 -20.59 5.18
CA THR A 430 -17.09 -20.83 5.70
C THR A 430 -18.09 -20.90 4.54
N TYR A 431 -19.34 -21.25 4.82
CA TYR A 431 -20.43 -21.25 3.85
C TYR A 431 -21.51 -20.26 4.30
N LEU A 432 -21.99 -19.39 3.41
CA LEU A 432 -23.03 -18.39 3.70
C LEU A 432 -24.22 -18.60 2.76
N ALA A 433 -25.45 -18.42 3.27
CA ALA A 433 -26.65 -18.63 2.47
C ALA A 433 -26.79 -17.53 1.40
N THR A 434 -27.21 -17.91 0.20
CA THR A 434 -27.53 -16.95 -0.86
C THR A 434 -28.94 -16.39 -0.70
N ALA A 435 -29.16 -15.15 -1.13
CA ALA A 435 -30.42 -14.43 -0.93
C ALA A 435 -31.66 -15.17 -1.44
N ASP A 436 -31.53 -15.91 -2.56
CA ASP A 436 -32.64 -16.67 -3.18
C ASP A 436 -33.10 -17.90 -2.38
N TYR A 437 -32.33 -18.27 -1.35
CA TYR A 437 -32.58 -19.43 -0.48
C TYR A 437 -32.79 -19.02 0.98
N ILE A 438 -33.09 -17.75 1.24
CA ILE A 438 -33.47 -17.25 2.57
C ILE A 438 -35.00 -17.18 2.67
N ASP A 439 -35.54 -17.79 3.72
CA ASP A 439 -36.96 -17.77 4.07
C ASP A 439 -37.12 -17.79 5.59
N ASP A 440 -37.49 -16.65 6.17
CA ASP A 440 -37.65 -16.45 7.61
C ASP A 440 -38.90 -17.16 8.18
N SER A 441 -39.78 -17.72 7.33
CA SER A 441 -40.98 -18.44 7.77
C SER A 441 -40.73 -19.92 8.09
N LEU A 442 -39.58 -20.45 7.67
CA LEU A 442 -39.21 -21.85 7.85
C LEU A 442 -38.70 -22.11 9.27
N LYS A 443 -38.85 -23.36 9.72
CA LYS A 443 -38.35 -23.84 11.01
C LYS A 443 -37.39 -25.03 10.80
N PRO A 444 -36.37 -25.19 11.65
CA PRO A 444 -35.49 -26.35 11.59
C PRO A 444 -36.19 -27.60 12.12
N TYR A 445 -35.76 -28.78 11.65
CA TYR A 445 -36.16 -30.05 12.26
C TYR A 445 -35.48 -30.28 13.61
N GLY A 446 -36.12 -31.07 14.49
CA GLY A 446 -35.60 -31.45 15.81
C GLY A 446 -34.18 -32.03 15.76
N TRP A 447 -33.98 -33.08 14.95
CA TRP A 447 -32.68 -33.72 14.77
C TRP A 447 -31.56 -32.77 14.28
N TYR A 448 -31.93 -31.72 13.52
CA TYR A 448 -30.97 -30.72 13.04
C TYR A 448 -30.50 -29.81 14.17
N LYS A 449 -31.44 -29.36 15.01
CA LYS A 449 -31.15 -28.58 16.22
C LYS A 449 -30.33 -29.41 17.22
N ASP A 450 -30.67 -30.68 17.40
CA ASP A 450 -29.95 -31.57 18.31
C ASP A 450 -28.49 -31.77 17.89
N ALA A 451 -28.21 -31.85 16.59
CA ALA A 451 -26.83 -31.89 16.09
C ALA A 451 -26.03 -30.62 16.42
N ILE A 452 -26.67 -29.46 16.39
CA ILE A 452 -26.06 -28.16 16.74
C ILE A 452 -25.80 -28.10 18.25
N LEU A 453 -26.78 -28.51 19.06
CA LEU A 453 -26.64 -28.58 20.52
C LEU A 453 -25.54 -29.56 20.94
N ALA A 454 -25.44 -30.71 20.26
CA ALA A 454 -24.37 -31.68 20.48
C ALA A 454 -22.99 -31.07 20.19
N GLY A 455 -22.82 -30.38 19.06
CA GLY A 455 -21.58 -29.67 18.73
C GLY A 455 -21.27 -28.52 19.71
N GLY A 456 -22.30 -27.78 20.12
CA GLY A 456 -22.18 -26.72 21.13
C GLY A 456 -21.67 -27.24 22.47
N THR A 457 -22.19 -28.39 22.91
CA THR A 457 -21.80 -29.05 24.16
C THR A 457 -20.41 -29.67 24.06
N GLU A 458 -20.08 -30.29 22.91
CA GLU A 458 -18.79 -30.95 22.66
C GLU A 458 -17.60 -29.99 22.82
N TYR A 459 -17.75 -28.76 22.35
CA TYR A 459 -16.69 -27.75 22.36
C TYR A 459 -16.79 -26.72 23.48
N GLY A 460 -17.88 -26.72 24.24
CA GLY A 460 -18.09 -25.80 25.36
C GLY A 460 -18.43 -24.37 24.91
N LEU A 461 -19.36 -24.22 23.96
CA LEU A 461 -19.89 -22.91 23.59
C LEU A 461 -20.54 -22.23 24.82
N PRO A 462 -20.47 -20.89 24.95
CA PRO A 462 -21.05 -20.17 26.08
C PRO A 462 -22.54 -20.50 26.25
N GLU A 463 -22.95 -20.86 27.47
CA GLU A 463 -24.33 -21.28 27.78
C GLU A 463 -25.35 -20.20 27.40
N GLU A 464 -25.02 -18.92 27.62
CA GLU A 464 -25.85 -17.78 27.24
C GLU A 464 -26.10 -17.73 25.74
N TYR A 465 -25.05 -17.95 24.93
CA TYR A 465 -25.15 -17.98 23.47
C TYR A 465 -26.00 -19.17 22.98
N VAL A 466 -25.81 -20.34 23.58
CA VAL A 466 -26.58 -21.54 23.24
C VAL A 466 -28.06 -21.35 23.60
N ALA A 467 -28.36 -20.76 24.76
CA ALA A 467 -29.72 -20.48 25.20
C ALA A 467 -30.43 -19.47 24.26
N GLU A 468 -29.75 -18.36 23.95
CA GLU A 468 -30.32 -17.26 23.17
C GLU A 468 -30.52 -17.61 21.69
N PHE A 469 -29.50 -18.19 21.04
CA PHE A 469 -29.50 -18.34 19.57
C PHE A 469 -29.84 -19.74 19.08
N ILE A 470 -29.74 -20.78 19.91
CA ILE A 470 -29.92 -22.17 19.48
C ILE A 470 -31.13 -22.81 20.18
N GLN A 471 -31.20 -22.80 21.51
CA GLN A 471 -32.27 -23.45 22.27
C GLN A 471 -33.63 -22.75 22.13
N SER A 472 -33.65 -21.43 21.99
CA SER A 472 -34.86 -20.62 21.83
C SER A 472 -35.64 -20.90 20.53
N VAL A 473 -34.98 -21.52 19.53
CA VAL A 473 -35.56 -21.73 18.20
C VAL A 473 -36.58 -22.88 18.22
N GLU A 474 -37.80 -22.61 17.77
CA GLU A 474 -38.86 -23.62 17.64
C GLU A 474 -38.56 -24.61 16.51
N THR A 475 -38.78 -25.90 16.76
CA THR A 475 -38.58 -26.97 15.77
C THR A 475 -39.89 -27.53 15.26
N ILE A 476 -39.84 -28.16 14.08
CA ILE A 476 -40.93 -28.98 13.52
C ILE A 476 -40.50 -30.45 13.47
N ASP A 477 -41.47 -31.36 13.49
CA ASP A 477 -41.22 -32.80 13.36
C ASP A 477 -40.89 -33.16 11.90
N ASP A 478 -39.90 -34.02 11.69
CA ASP A 478 -39.56 -34.50 10.34
C ASP A 478 -40.59 -35.56 9.89
N PRO A 479 -41.30 -35.38 8.75
CA PRO A 479 -42.22 -36.38 8.23
C PRO A 479 -41.54 -37.69 7.79
N ASN A 480 -40.20 -37.74 7.78
CA ASN A 480 -39.42 -38.93 7.46
C ASN A 480 -38.60 -39.46 8.65
N ALA A 481 -39.17 -40.43 9.38
CA ALA A 481 -38.59 -41.07 10.58
C ALA A 481 -37.27 -41.85 10.36
N THR A 482 -36.73 -41.91 9.14
CA THR A 482 -35.41 -42.55 8.87
C THR A 482 -34.23 -41.59 9.02
N ARG A 483 -34.49 -40.31 9.36
CA ARG A 483 -33.49 -39.24 9.48
C ARG A 483 -33.20 -38.78 10.91
N ASP A 484 -33.96 -39.28 11.88
CA ASP A 484 -33.73 -39.07 13.32
C ASP A 484 -32.54 -39.91 13.85
#